data_AF-A0A254RSK7-F1
#
_entry.id   AF-A0A254RSK7-F1
#
_cell.length_a   1.000
_cell.length_b   1.000
_cell.length_c   1.000
_cell.angle_alpha   90.00
_cell.angle_beta   90.00
_cell.angle_gamma   90.00
#
_symmetry.space_group_name_H-M   'P 1'
#
loop_
_entity.id
_entity.type
_entity.pdbx_description
1 polymer ?
#
loop_
_entity_poly.entity_id
_entity_poly.type
_entity_poly.pdbx_seq_one_letter_code
_entity_poly.pdbx_strand_id
1 'polypeptide(L)'
;MDKNNGENSKIVYDGEEHGNVLQLKYPKGCVGPNDNDTPACAAQIIQPLVKTADTMWSAYDIFFEDGFEFQLGGKLPGLCGGKCYTGNAMPETGDGWSARIMWRKDGNAVQLIYFMGQESVYGDDFKWNLNGTIPQKVFTTGTWHRIVNKVSMNTIASPGNGDKNGRVQTWLDGELVLDVDTLRLRDYDTVKVDKFYLSTFHGGSSAEWAPTHDCFIRYDNFTVSTDSIAVTASATTADSSVRDTSDVERIWAQTQNRATIVPVETYRIDGTLVGRKNTHPDATTHQLKNGKRVKVGR
;
A
#
# COMPACT_ATOMS: atom_id res chain seq x y z
N MET A 1 -8.80 13.17 1.65
CA MET A 1 -8.40 14.13 2.71
C MET A 1 -9.38 15.31 2.78
N ASP A 2 -10.61 15.09 2.33
CA ASP A 2 -11.34 16.16 1.65
C ASP A 2 -12.35 16.86 2.58
N LYS A 3 -12.63 16.26 3.74
CA LYS A 3 -13.53 16.84 4.74
C LYS A 3 -12.91 17.92 5.62
N ASN A 4 -11.58 18.04 5.63
CA ASN A 4 -10.89 19.11 6.36
C ASN A 4 -9.73 19.72 5.55
N ASN A 5 -9.89 19.85 4.22
CA ASN A 5 -8.91 20.46 3.31
C ASN A 5 -7.44 19.97 3.47
N GLY A 6 -7.25 18.72 3.88
CA GLY A 6 -5.92 18.17 4.13
C GLY A 6 -5.19 18.67 5.38
N GLU A 7 -5.85 19.41 6.30
CA GLU A 7 -5.21 19.95 7.51
C GLU A 7 -4.61 18.87 8.44
N ASN A 8 -5.12 17.64 8.36
CA ASN A 8 -4.62 16.50 9.13
C ASN A 8 -3.55 15.69 8.39
N SER A 9 -3.01 16.21 7.30
CA SER A 9 -1.96 15.58 6.51
C SER A 9 -0.85 16.57 6.20
N LYS A 10 0.40 16.16 6.36
CA LYS A 10 1.57 16.94 5.94
C LYS A 10 2.69 16.02 5.49
N ILE A 11 3.57 16.55 4.66
CA ILE A 11 4.86 15.94 4.39
C ILE A 11 5.85 16.46 5.43
N VAL A 12 6.58 15.56 6.08
CA VAL A 12 7.64 15.90 7.05
C VAL A 12 8.94 15.23 6.66
N TYR A 13 10.05 15.89 6.98
CA TYR A 13 11.38 15.27 6.85
C TYR A 13 11.65 14.36 8.05
N ASP A 14 12.05 13.12 7.78
CA ASP A 14 12.33 12.06 8.76
C ASP A 14 13.76 11.51 8.60
N GLY A 15 14.72 12.43 8.59
CA GLY A 15 16.14 12.10 8.49
C GLY A 15 16.57 11.57 7.12
N GLU A 16 17.88 11.34 6.96
CA GLU A 16 18.46 10.95 5.67
C GLU A 16 18.01 9.54 5.21
N GLU A 17 17.67 8.66 6.16
CA GLU A 17 17.28 7.28 5.85
C GLU A 17 15.91 7.19 5.17
N HIS A 18 14.94 7.99 5.62
CA HIS A 18 13.55 7.97 5.14
C HIS A 18 13.18 9.18 4.30
N GLY A 19 13.91 10.29 4.41
CA GLY A 19 13.65 11.49 3.62
C GLY A 19 12.29 12.13 3.96
N ASN A 20 11.47 12.38 2.94
CA ASN A 20 10.17 13.04 3.12
C ASN A 20 9.03 12.00 3.21
N VAL A 21 8.33 11.97 4.34
CA VAL A 21 7.28 10.99 4.63
C VAL A 21 5.92 11.66 4.83
N LEU A 22 4.83 10.92 4.61
CA LEU A 22 3.47 11.38 4.90
C LEU A 22 3.18 11.24 6.39
N GLN A 23 3.00 12.34 7.11
CA GLN A 23 2.48 12.33 8.48
C GLN A 23 0.98 12.63 8.48
N LEU A 24 0.21 11.77 9.15
CA LEU A 24 -1.21 11.97 9.43
C LEU A 24 -1.43 12.29 10.90
N LYS A 25 -2.25 13.33 11.15
CA LYS A 25 -2.71 13.72 12.47
C LYS A 25 -4.00 12.99 12.83
N TYR A 26 -4.05 12.48 14.05
CA TYR A 26 -5.19 11.84 14.71
C TYR A 26 -5.63 12.77 15.85
N PRO A 27 -6.60 13.68 15.61
CA PRO A 27 -6.93 14.73 16.58
C PRO A 27 -7.49 14.16 17.89
N LYS A 28 -7.18 14.85 18.99
CA LYS A 28 -7.79 14.61 20.30
C LYS A 28 -9.32 14.48 20.19
N GLY A 29 -9.88 13.46 20.83
CA GLY A 29 -11.33 13.27 20.93
C GLY A 29 -12.00 12.72 19.67
N CYS A 30 -11.24 12.50 18.59
CA CYS A 30 -11.81 12.08 17.32
C CYS A 30 -11.97 10.55 17.22
N VAL A 31 -13.14 10.10 16.77
CA VAL A 31 -13.47 8.69 16.59
C VAL A 31 -14.19 8.47 15.28
N GLY A 32 -13.85 7.35 14.64
CA GLY A 32 -14.59 6.81 13.53
C GLY A 32 -14.17 7.40 12.18
N PRO A 33 -14.84 6.93 11.13
CA PRO A 33 -14.63 7.43 9.79
C PRO A 33 -15.13 8.88 9.67
N ASN A 34 -14.56 9.62 8.73
CA ASN A 34 -14.90 11.01 8.41
C ASN A 34 -16.30 11.09 7.76
N ASP A 35 -17.36 10.63 8.40
CA ASP A 35 -18.65 10.38 7.72
C ASP A 35 -19.69 11.45 8.07
N ASN A 36 -19.49 12.20 9.16
CA ASN A 36 -20.36 13.28 9.64
C ASN A 36 -19.68 14.67 9.57
N ASP A 37 -20.39 15.75 9.93
CA ASP A 37 -19.90 17.14 10.02
C ASP A 37 -18.86 17.37 11.13
N THR A 38 -18.28 16.31 11.67
CA THR A 38 -17.17 16.36 12.62
C THR A 38 -15.84 16.50 11.89
N PRO A 39 -14.85 17.22 12.46
CA PRO A 39 -13.51 17.27 11.90
C PRO A 39 -12.98 15.87 11.59
N ALA A 40 -12.35 15.70 10.44
CA ALA A 40 -11.84 14.41 9.98
C ALA A 40 -10.83 13.81 10.98
N CYS A 41 -11.00 12.56 11.43
CA CYS A 41 -10.14 11.95 12.45
C CYS A 41 -8.76 11.51 11.97
N ALA A 42 -8.56 11.43 10.65
CA ALA A 42 -7.27 11.42 9.96
C ALA A 42 -7.58 11.35 8.46
N ALA A 43 -7.35 10.20 7.81
CA ALA A 43 -7.52 10.04 6.38
C ALA A 43 -8.42 8.85 6.00
N GLN A 44 -9.28 9.11 5.03
CA GLN A 44 -9.99 8.08 4.28
C GLN A 44 -9.85 8.40 2.79
N ILE A 45 -9.22 7.49 2.04
CA ILE A 45 -9.08 7.56 0.58
C ILE A 45 -9.26 6.16 0.02
N ILE A 46 -10.31 5.99 -0.78
CA ILE A 46 -10.46 4.80 -1.62
C ILE A 46 -9.81 5.14 -2.96
N GLN A 47 -8.70 4.48 -3.27
CA GLN A 47 -8.00 4.60 -4.54
C GLN A 47 -8.37 3.43 -5.45
N PRO A 48 -9.15 3.66 -6.53
CA PRO A 48 -9.34 2.67 -7.57
C PRO A 48 -7.99 2.30 -8.20
N LEU A 49 -7.73 1.01 -8.36
CA LEU A 49 -6.51 0.51 -8.98
C LEU A 49 -6.63 0.55 -10.49
N VAL A 50 -5.56 0.99 -11.15
CA VAL A 50 -5.46 1.01 -12.63
C VAL A 50 -5.54 -0.40 -13.22
N LYS A 51 -5.08 -1.40 -12.47
CA LYS A 51 -5.16 -2.82 -12.82
C LYS A 51 -5.87 -3.58 -11.69
N THR A 52 -6.89 -4.36 -12.06
CA THR A 52 -7.54 -5.29 -11.15
C THR A 52 -6.97 -6.70 -11.33
N ALA A 53 -6.98 -7.52 -10.28
CA ALA A 53 -6.43 -8.87 -10.34
C ALA A 53 -7.07 -9.82 -9.33
N ASP A 54 -6.90 -11.12 -9.57
CA ASP A 54 -7.26 -12.18 -8.61
C ASP A 54 -6.27 -12.29 -7.46
N THR A 55 -5.03 -11.83 -7.66
CA THR A 55 -4.02 -11.74 -6.60
C THR A 55 -3.36 -10.39 -6.67
N MET A 56 -3.26 -9.73 -5.52
CA MET A 56 -2.64 -8.42 -5.41
C MET A 56 -1.84 -8.36 -4.13
N TRP A 57 -0.69 -7.71 -4.24
CA TRP A 57 0.16 -7.35 -3.12
C TRP A 57 -0.01 -5.87 -2.81
N SER A 58 0.04 -5.52 -1.54
CA SER A 58 0.25 -4.15 -1.09
C SER A 58 1.35 -4.09 -0.05
N ALA A 59 2.07 -2.99 -0.02
CA ALA A 59 3.06 -2.71 1.01
C ALA A 59 3.04 -1.23 1.38
N TYR A 60 3.43 -0.96 2.61
CA TYR A 60 3.74 0.38 3.10
C TYR A 60 4.56 0.25 4.37
N ASP A 61 5.34 1.28 4.64
CA ASP A 61 6.04 1.42 5.91
C ASP A 61 5.21 2.33 6.82
N ILE A 62 5.22 2.05 8.12
CA ILE A 62 4.42 2.76 9.13
C ILE A 62 5.25 3.05 10.38
N PHE A 63 5.08 4.25 10.93
CA PHE A 63 5.72 4.69 12.17
C PHE A 63 4.68 5.35 13.07
N PHE A 64 4.38 4.72 14.19
CA PHE A 64 3.59 5.36 15.24
C PHE A 64 4.51 6.29 16.02
N GLU A 65 4.22 7.59 16.06
CA GLU A 65 5.08 8.53 16.76
C GLU A 65 5.06 8.33 18.28
N ASP A 66 6.12 8.78 18.95
CA ASP A 66 6.17 8.77 20.40
C ASP A 66 4.97 9.50 20.99
N GLY A 67 4.37 8.88 22.02
CA GLY A 67 3.14 9.36 22.63
C GLY A 67 1.84 8.91 21.95
N PHE A 68 1.89 8.21 20.80
CA PHE A 68 0.68 7.68 20.18
C PHE A 68 -0.12 6.79 21.14
N GLU A 69 -1.38 7.15 21.39
CA GLU A 69 -2.27 6.38 22.25
C GLU A 69 -3.05 5.35 21.42
N PHE A 70 -2.76 4.06 21.59
CA PHE A 70 -3.50 3.01 20.87
C PHE A 70 -4.99 2.92 21.24
N GLN A 71 -5.36 3.35 22.45
CA GLN A 71 -6.71 3.23 23.02
C GLN A 71 -7.29 1.83 22.82
N LEU A 72 -8.55 1.68 22.45
CA LEU A 72 -9.15 0.38 22.14
C LEU A 72 -8.80 -0.11 20.73
N GLY A 73 -8.29 0.77 19.88
CA GLY A 73 -7.85 0.44 18.54
C GLY A 73 -8.24 1.46 17.47
N GLY A 74 -7.86 1.14 16.25
CA GLY A 74 -8.19 1.93 15.07
C GLY A 74 -7.77 1.23 13.79
N LYS A 75 -8.08 1.86 12.66
CA LYS A 75 -8.02 1.26 11.34
C LYS A 75 -6.72 1.64 10.62
N LEU A 76 -6.22 0.73 9.81
CA LEU A 76 -5.04 0.90 8.98
C LEU A 76 -5.32 0.48 7.53
N PRO A 77 -4.49 0.95 6.58
CA PRO A 77 -4.70 0.72 5.16
C PRO A 77 -4.73 -0.76 4.75
N GLY A 78 -5.47 -1.07 3.69
CA GLY A 78 -5.53 -2.43 3.13
C GLY A 78 -6.21 -2.50 1.76
N LEU A 79 -6.34 -3.73 1.24
CA LEU A 79 -6.92 -4.01 -0.07
C LEU A 79 -8.42 -4.30 0.04
N CYS A 80 -9.18 -3.97 -0.99
CA CYS A 80 -10.57 -4.37 -1.09
C CYS A 80 -11.02 -4.59 -2.55
N GLY A 81 -12.21 -5.18 -2.69
CA GLY A 81 -12.80 -5.57 -3.97
C GLY A 81 -14.31 -5.33 -4.01
N GLY A 82 -14.84 -5.03 -5.20
CA GLY A 82 -16.28 -4.89 -5.41
C GLY A 82 -16.87 -3.78 -4.54
N LYS A 83 -17.89 -4.09 -3.74
CA LYS A 83 -18.50 -3.14 -2.78
C LYS A 83 -17.57 -2.63 -1.68
N CYS A 84 -16.40 -3.25 -1.45
CA CYS A 84 -15.44 -2.82 -0.43
C CYS A 84 -16.10 -2.65 0.95
N TYR A 85 -16.78 -3.69 1.44
CA TYR A 85 -17.58 -3.67 2.67
C TYR A 85 -16.77 -3.17 3.88
N THR A 86 -17.36 -2.24 4.64
CA THR A 86 -16.85 -1.70 5.91
C THR A 86 -18.01 -1.24 6.81
N GLY A 87 -17.74 -0.92 8.07
CA GLY A 87 -18.77 -0.47 9.01
C GLY A 87 -19.70 -1.60 9.44
N ASN A 88 -20.94 -1.28 9.79
CA ASN A 88 -21.97 -2.27 10.13
C ASN A 88 -22.62 -2.83 8.85
N ALA A 89 -21.81 -3.48 8.01
CA ALA A 89 -22.23 -3.99 6.71
C ALA A 89 -21.56 -5.34 6.44
N MET A 90 -22.24 -6.40 6.85
CA MET A 90 -21.83 -7.77 6.57
C MET A 90 -22.07 -8.13 5.09
N PRO A 91 -21.12 -8.76 4.39
CA PRO A 91 -21.34 -9.28 3.05
C PRO A 91 -22.30 -10.49 3.07
N GLU A 92 -23.35 -10.44 2.25
CA GLU A 92 -24.37 -11.51 2.14
C GLU A 92 -24.51 -12.07 0.71
N THR A 93 -23.91 -11.41 -0.28
CA THR A 93 -24.12 -11.71 -1.71
C THR A 93 -22.84 -12.01 -2.48
N GLY A 94 -21.67 -11.98 -1.82
CA GLY A 94 -20.38 -12.25 -2.44
C GLY A 94 -19.96 -11.24 -3.53
N ASP A 95 -20.51 -10.02 -3.48
CA ASP A 95 -20.26 -8.92 -4.43
C ASP A 95 -19.20 -7.90 -3.93
N GLY A 96 -18.51 -8.24 -2.84
CA GLY A 96 -17.41 -7.44 -2.31
C GLY A 96 -16.85 -7.97 -1.01
N TRP A 97 -15.72 -7.41 -0.63
CA TRP A 97 -14.96 -7.76 0.57
C TRP A 97 -13.99 -6.62 0.90
N SER A 98 -13.42 -6.61 2.11
CA SER A 98 -12.24 -5.79 2.41
C SER A 98 -11.31 -6.53 3.37
N ALA A 99 -10.00 -6.33 3.20
CA ALA A 99 -8.97 -6.84 4.10
C ALA A 99 -8.09 -5.66 4.53
N ARG A 100 -8.56 -4.96 5.57
CA ARG A 100 -7.85 -3.84 6.21
C ARG A 100 -7.13 -4.32 7.46
N ILE A 101 -6.29 -3.49 8.04
CA ILE A 101 -5.57 -3.80 9.27
C ILE A 101 -6.20 -2.99 10.40
N MET A 102 -6.11 -3.49 11.63
CA MET A 102 -6.37 -2.70 12.83
C MET A 102 -5.20 -2.82 13.80
N TRP A 103 -4.90 -1.71 14.48
CA TRP A 103 -4.31 -1.82 15.81
C TRP A 103 -5.44 -1.98 16.82
N ARG A 104 -5.16 -2.71 17.88
CA ARG A 104 -6.01 -2.87 19.07
C ARG A 104 -5.28 -2.27 20.27
N LYS A 105 -5.88 -2.41 21.44
CA LYS A 105 -5.28 -2.01 22.71
C LYS A 105 -3.85 -2.54 22.83
N ASP A 106 -2.98 -1.70 23.40
CA ASP A 106 -1.56 -1.99 23.62
C ASP A 106 -0.78 -2.28 22.32
N GLY A 107 -1.26 -1.77 21.18
CA GLY A 107 -0.61 -1.92 19.87
C GLY A 107 -0.84 -3.27 19.20
N ASN A 108 -1.64 -4.17 19.78
CA ASN A 108 -1.91 -5.50 19.20
C ASN A 108 -2.41 -5.41 17.75
N ALA A 109 -1.70 -6.04 16.83
CA ALA A 109 -2.02 -6.00 15.40
C ALA A 109 -2.97 -7.13 14.99
N VAL A 110 -4.01 -6.78 14.23
CA VAL A 110 -4.96 -7.73 13.66
C VAL A 110 -5.28 -7.38 12.22
N GLN A 111 -5.60 -8.38 11.41
CA GLN A 111 -6.25 -8.17 10.13
C GLN A 111 -7.76 -8.09 10.37
N LEU A 112 -8.38 -7.01 9.92
CA LEU A 112 -9.83 -6.80 9.94
C LEU A 112 -10.39 -7.15 8.55
N ILE A 113 -11.09 -8.28 8.45
CA ILE A 113 -11.58 -8.80 7.17
C ILE A 113 -13.11 -8.80 7.13
N TYR A 114 -13.68 -8.22 6.08
CA TYR A 114 -15.07 -8.40 5.69
C TYR A 114 -15.15 -9.43 4.56
N PHE A 115 -15.87 -10.53 4.78
CA PHE A 115 -15.97 -11.64 3.84
C PHE A 115 -17.29 -12.41 4.05
N MET A 116 -17.65 -13.26 3.08
CA MET A 116 -18.87 -14.07 3.18
C MET A 116 -18.74 -15.12 4.29
N GLY A 117 -19.69 -15.12 5.22
CA GLY A 117 -19.71 -16.05 6.35
C GLY A 117 -18.85 -15.62 7.53
N GLN A 118 -18.49 -14.33 7.61
CA GLN A 118 -17.95 -13.72 8.82
C GLN A 118 -18.93 -13.87 10.01
N GLU A 119 -18.40 -13.88 11.23
CA GLU A 119 -19.18 -14.09 12.45
C GLU A 119 -19.85 -12.79 12.95
N SER A 120 -19.10 -11.69 12.88
CA SER A 120 -19.56 -10.38 13.32
C SER A 120 -20.32 -9.63 12.20
N VAL A 121 -21.24 -8.74 12.58
CA VAL A 121 -21.84 -7.78 11.63
C VAL A 121 -20.84 -6.69 11.18
N TYR A 122 -19.74 -6.56 11.92
CA TYR A 122 -18.53 -5.83 11.55
C TYR A 122 -17.48 -6.82 11.04
N GLY A 123 -16.34 -6.35 10.52
CA GLY A 123 -15.26 -7.23 10.08
C GLY A 123 -14.74 -8.08 11.23
N ASP A 124 -14.33 -9.31 10.92
CA ASP A 124 -13.74 -10.22 11.89
C ASP A 124 -12.25 -9.89 12.09
N ASP A 125 -11.79 -10.05 13.33
CA ASP A 125 -10.39 -9.88 13.70
C ASP A 125 -9.63 -11.20 13.53
N PHE A 126 -8.58 -11.18 12.73
CA PHE A 126 -7.60 -12.25 12.65
C PHE A 126 -6.28 -11.79 13.26
N LYS A 127 -5.89 -12.43 14.36
CA LYS A 127 -4.70 -12.08 15.12
C LYS A 127 -3.42 -12.33 14.33
N TRP A 128 -2.48 -11.38 14.41
CA TRP A 128 -1.13 -11.54 13.85
C TRP A 128 -0.26 -12.38 14.79
N ASN A 129 -0.61 -13.65 14.90
CA ASN A 129 0.07 -14.62 15.75
C ASN A 129 0.12 -16.02 15.10
N LEU A 130 -0.20 -16.12 13.80
CA LEU A 130 -0.34 -17.37 13.06
C LEU A 130 -1.15 -18.44 13.83
N ASN A 131 -2.35 -18.08 14.28
CA ASN A 131 -3.22 -18.95 15.10
C ASN A 131 -2.54 -19.47 16.37
N GLY A 132 -1.64 -18.67 16.96
CA GLY A 132 -0.94 -18.95 18.20
C GLY A 132 0.41 -19.66 18.05
N THR A 133 0.89 -19.94 16.82
CA THR A 133 2.20 -20.56 16.63
C THR A 133 3.36 -19.59 16.83
N ILE A 134 3.10 -18.28 16.79
CA ILE A 134 4.06 -17.23 17.17
C ILE A 134 3.43 -16.29 18.20
N PRO A 135 4.21 -15.51 18.96
CA PRO A 135 3.68 -14.46 19.82
C PRO A 135 2.84 -13.44 19.02
N GLN A 136 1.81 -12.89 19.66
CA GLN A 136 1.00 -11.82 19.10
C GLN A 136 1.89 -10.62 18.77
N LYS A 137 1.85 -10.18 17.51
CA LYS A 137 2.58 -9.00 17.06
C LYS A 137 1.90 -7.72 17.52
N VAL A 138 2.73 -6.76 17.88
CA VAL A 138 2.34 -5.44 18.36
C VAL A 138 3.07 -4.38 17.56
N PHE A 139 2.39 -3.27 17.29
CA PHE A 139 3.04 -2.05 16.83
C PHE A 139 3.64 -1.34 18.03
N THR A 140 4.88 -0.89 17.90
CA THR A 140 5.56 -0.09 18.92
C THR A 140 5.73 1.34 18.43
N THR A 141 5.55 2.31 19.32
CA THR A 141 5.86 3.70 19.00
C THR A 141 7.36 3.89 18.81
N GLY A 142 7.75 4.91 18.05
CA GLY A 142 9.15 5.24 17.84
C GLY A 142 9.91 4.27 16.94
N THR A 143 9.20 3.33 16.28
CA THR A 143 9.81 2.30 15.41
C THR A 143 9.11 2.24 14.07
N TRP A 144 9.90 2.21 13.00
CA TRP A 144 9.39 1.96 11.65
C TRP A 144 9.14 0.47 11.46
N HIS A 145 7.97 0.14 10.92
CA HIS A 145 7.60 -1.20 10.55
C HIS A 145 7.24 -1.28 9.08
N ARG A 146 7.71 -2.31 8.40
CA ARG A 146 7.26 -2.64 7.05
C ARG A 146 6.12 -3.64 7.10
N ILE A 147 5.00 -3.27 6.49
CA ILE A 147 3.86 -4.17 6.30
C ILE A 147 3.79 -4.58 4.83
N VAL A 148 3.69 -5.88 4.58
CA VAL A 148 3.37 -6.42 3.25
C VAL A 148 2.15 -7.31 3.36
N ASN A 149 1.14 -7.08 2.55
CA ASN A 149 -0.07 -7.89 2.46
C ASN A 149 -0.16 -8.54 1.08
N LYS A 150 -0.72 -9.74 1.04
CA LYS A 150 -1.13 -10.42 -0.18
C LYS A 150 -2.55 -10.91 -0.01
N VAL A 151 -3.41 -10.54 -0.94
CA VAL A 151 -4.76 -11.10 -1.04
C VAL A 151 -4.86 -11.93 -2.31
N SER A 152 -5.36 -13.15 -2.17
CA SER A 152 -5.65 -14.09 -3.27
C SER A 152 -7.14 -14.44 -3.23
N MET A 153 -7.87 -14.15 -4.30
CA MET A 153 -9.30 -14.45 -4.40
C MET A 153 -9.56 -15.96 -4.39
N ASN A 154 -10.68 -16.36 -3.81
CA ASN A 154 -11.15 -17.74 -3.90
C ASN A 154 -11.55 -18.13 -5.34
N THR A 155 -11.60 -19.44 -5.58
CA THR A 155 -12.18 -20.03 -6.80
C THR A 155 -13.70 -19.97 -6.75
N ILE A 156 -14.32 -20.08 -7.93
CA ILE A 156 -15.76 -20.02 -8.11
C ILE A 156 -16.17 -21.29 -8.84
N ALA A 157 -16.93 -22.15 -8.15
CA ALA A 157 -17.45 -23.38 -8.73
C ALA A 157 -18.54 -23.09 -9.77
N SER A 158 -19.38 -22.09 -9.49
CA SER A 158 -20.41 -21.57 -10.39
C SER A 158 -20.78 -20.14 -9.97
N PRO A 159 -21.31 -19.28 -10.87
CA PRO A 159 -21.76 -17.94 -10.48
C PRO A 159 -22.70 -17.97 -9.27
N GLY A 160 -22.41 -17.19 -8.23
CA GLY A 160 -23.17 -17.21 -6.98
C GLY A 160 -22.66 -18.25 -5.95
N ASN A 161 -21.62 -19.01 -6.28
CA ASN A 161 -21.09 -20.08 -5.44
C ASN A 161 -19.55 -20.10 -5.44
N GLY A 162 -18.96 -19.27 -4.56
CA GLY A 162 -17.53 -19.23 -4.29
C GLY A 162 -17.07 -20.26 -3.27
N ASP A 163 -15.90 -20.85 -3.51
CA ASP A 163 -15.24 -21.75 -2.57
C ASP A 163 -14.62 -21.00 -1.37
N LYS A 164 -14.32 -21.73 -0.30
CA LYS A 164 -13.65 -21.21 0.91
C LYS A 164 -12.14 -21.42 0.86
N ASN A 165 -11.50 -20.97 -0.23
CA ASN A 165 -10.06 -21.13 -0.45
C ASN A 165 -9.34 -19.81 -0.82
N GLY A 166 -10.01 -18.68 -0.58
CA GLY A 166 -9.42 -17.35 -0.67
C GLY A 166 -8.48 -17.14 0.50
N ARG A 167 -7.42 -16.36 0.26
CA ARG A 167 -6.30 -16.29 1.17
C ARG A 167 -5.81 -14.87 1.40
N VAL A 168 -5.60 -14.51 2.67
CA VAL A 168 -4.93 -13.27 3.08
C VAL A 168 -3.69 -13.63 3.87
N GLN A 169 -2.55 -13.11 3.42
CA GLN A 169 -1.26 -13.27 4.08
C GLN A 169 -0.68 -11.90 4.40
N THR A 170 -0.03 -11.79 5.55
CA THR A 170 0.61 -10.55 5.98
C THR A 170 1.98 -10.83 6.56
N TRP A 171 2.94 -10.01 6.18
CA TRP A 171 4.28 -9.95 6.73
C TRP A 171 4.50 -8.64 7.47
N LEU A 172 5.15 -8.71 8.62
CA LEU A 172 5.63 -7.57 9.40
C LEU A 172 7.15 -7.71 9.54
N ASP A 173 7.89 -6.72 9.05
CA ASP A 173 9.36 -6.69 9.10
C ASP A 173 10.03 -7.95 8.52
N GLY A 174 9.46 -8.49 7.44
CA GLY A 174 9.94 -9.69 6.76
C GLY A 174 9.42 -11.01 7.32
N GLU A 175 8.83 -11.04 8.51
CA GLU A 175 8.27 -12.25 9.11
C GLU A 175 6.82 -12.45 8.69
N LEU A 176 6.42 -13.68 8.34
CA LEU A 176 5.01 -14.02 8.11
C LEU A 176 4.28 -14.02 9.47
N VAL A 177 3.22 -13.22 9.60
CA VAL A 177 2.50 -13.03 10.87
C VAL A 177 1.03 -13.44 10.80
N LEU A 178 0.49 -13.52 9.59
CA LEU A 178 -0.88 -13.92 9.32
C LEU A 178 -0.93 -14.80 8.06
N ASP A 179 -1.70 -15.88 8.14
CA ASP A 179 -2.04 -16.70 6.99
C ASP A 179 -3.44 -17.30 7.17
N VAL A 180 -4.43 -16.69 6.52
CA VAL A 180 -5.82 -17.14 6.57
C VAL A 180 -6.20 -17.60 5.16
N ASP A 181 -6.48 -18.88 4.97
CA ASP A 181 -6.66 -19.52 3.66
C ASP A 181 -8.05 -20.14 3.45
N THR A 182 -8.99 -19.84 4.34
CA THR A 182 -10.35 -20.40 4.37
C THR A 182 -11.44 -19.41 3.96
N LEU A 183 -11.06 -18.30 3.31
CA LEU A 183 -11.97 -17.17 3.08
C LEU A 183 -12.80 -17.38 1.80
N ARG A 184 -14.08 -17.02 1.86
CA ARG A 184 -14.94 -16.81 0.69
C ARG A 184 -15.08 -15.30 0.47
N LEU A 185 -14.20 -14.74 -0.36
CA LEU A 185 -14.11 -13.30 -0.62
C LEU A 185 -15.09 -12.85 -1.72
N ARG A 186 -15.49 -13.77 -2.61
CA ARG A 186 -16.38 -13.48 -3.74
C ARG A 186 -17.19 -14.69 -4.18
N ASP A 187 -18.28 -14.41 -4.89
CA ASP A 187 -19.11 -15.40 -5.57
C ASP A 187 -19.16 -15.25 -7.10
N TYR A 188 -18.62 -14.15 -7.62
CA TYR A 188 -18.60 -13.82 -9.04
C TYR A 188 -17.19 -13.44 -9.46
N ASP A 189 -16.75 -13.95 -10.61
CA ASP A 189 -15.38 -13.78 -11.10
C ASP A 189 -15.09 -12.35 -11.54
N THR A 190 -16.15 -11.56 -11.74
CA THR A 190 -16.14 -10.11 -11.94
C THR A 190 -15.66 -9.34 -10.70
N VAL A 191 -15.76 -9.91 -9.50
CA VAL A 191 -15.24 -9.31 -8.27
C VAL A 191 -13.76 -9.66 -8.14
N LYS A 192 -12.90 -8.64 -8.21
CA LYS A 192 -11.43 -8.74 -8.14
C LYS A 192 -10.90 -7.91 -6.97
N VAL A 193 -9.59 -7.94 -6.73
CA VAL A 193 -8.92 -6.84 -6.02
C VAL A 193 -8.90 -5.64 -6.96
N ASP A 194 -9.59 -4.57 -6.59
CA ASP A 194 -9.80 -3.42 -7.49
C ASP A 194 -9.57 -2.06 -6.82
N LYS A 195 -9.35 -2.02 -5.50
CA LYS A 195 -9.14 -0.80 -4.72
C LYS A 195 -8.06 -1.01 -3.65
N PHE A 196 -7.28 0.03 -3.42
CA PHE A 196 -6.51 0.19 -2.18
C PHE A 196 -7.23 1.22 -1.32
N TYR A 197 -7.48 0.89 -0.05
CA TYR A 197 -8.17 1.76 0.88
C TYR A 197 -7.21 2.24 1.97
N LEU A 198 -6.74 3.49 1.84
CA LEU A 198 -6.13 4.22 2.94
C LEU A 198 -7.23 4.66 3.90
N SER A 199 -7.61 3.77 4.81
CA SER A 199 -8.62 4.01 5.86
C SER A 199 -7.92 4.01 7.20
N THR A 200 -7.74 5.18 7.81
CA THR A 200 -7.08 5.25 9.12
C THR A 200 -7.68 6.29 10.04
N PHE A 201 -7.97 5.84 11.27
CA PHE A 201 -8.61 6.59 12.34
C PHE A 201 -8.69 5.71 13.60
N HIS A 202 -8.73 6.32 14.79
CA HIS A 202 -9.19 5.65 16.02
C HIS A 202 -10.66 5.29 15.92
N GLY A 203 -11.07 4.08 16.32
CA GLY A 203 -12.50 3.81 16.39
C GLY A 203 -12.91 2.35 16.31
N GLY A 204 -14.18 2.12 16.00
CA GLY A 204 -15.21 2.00 17.03
C GLY A 204 -16.16 3.19 16.89
N SER A 205 -17.09 3.40 17.82
CA SER A 205 -18.04 4.51 17.74
C SER A 205 -18.24 5.29 19.05
N SER A 206 -17.69 4.82 20.17
CA SER A 206 -17.80 5.46 21.49
C SER A 206 -16.58 6.33 21.82
N ALA A 207 -16.72 7.25 22.78
CA ALA A 207 -15.67 8.19 23.17
C ALA A 207 -14.40 7.52 23.76
N GLU A 208 -14.53 6.31 24.32
CA GLU A 208 -13.42 5.49 24.83
C GLU A 208 -12.41 5.06 23.75
N TRP A 209 -12.78 5.15 22.46
CA TRP A 209 -11.86 4.89 21.36
C TRP A 209 -10.98 6.10 21.05
N ALA A 210 -11.38 7.30 21.47
CA ALA A 210 -10.74 8.55 21.08
C ALA A 210 -9.40 8.73 21.79
N PRO A 211 -8.37 9.26 21.11
CA PRO A 211 -7.15 9.66 21.80
C PRO A 211 -7.43 10.90 22.68
N THR A 212 -6.73 10.99 23.81
CA THR A 212 -6.85 12.08 24.79
C THR A 212 -6.05 13.33 24.41
N HIS A 213 -5.15 13.20 23.43
CA HIS A 213 -4.36 14.26 22.82
C HIS A 213 -4.12 13.97 21.33
N ASP A 214 -3.57 14.95 20.61
CA ASP A 214 -3.26 14.78 19.19
C ASP A 214 -2.16 13.73 19.00
N CYS A 215 -2.46 12.68 18.26
CA CYS A 215 -1.54 11.59 17.93
C CYS A 215 -1.11 11.66 16.46
N PHE A 216 0.01 11.02 16.11
CA PHE A 216 0.55 11.06 14.75
C PHE A 216 1.05 9.69 14.28
N ILE A 217 0.78 9.37 13.01
CA ILE A 217 1.39 8.23 12.32
C ILE A 217 2.06 8.74 11.05
N ARG A 218 3.28 8.29 10.80
CA ARG A 218 3.97 8.50 9.52
C ARG A 218 3.85 7.26 8.65
N TYR A 219 3.76 7.49 7.35
CA TYR A 219 3.67 6.46 6.33
C TYR A 219 4.63 6.78 5.20
N ASP A 220 5.19 5.73 4.61
CA ASP A 220 6.01 5.84 3.40
C ASP A 220 5.91 4.57 2.53
N ASN A 221 6.50 4.62 1.33
CA ASN A 221 6.73 3.48 0.45
C ASN A 221 5.47 2.67 0.07
N PHE A 222 4.33 3.35 -0.07
CA PHE A 222 3.09 2.73 -0.56
C PHE A 222 3.32 2.08 -1.93
N THR A 223 3.08 0.78 -2.00
CA THR A 223 3.21 -0.01 -3.23
C THR A 223 1.99 -0.92 -3.37
N VAL A 224 1.43 -1.01 -4.57
CA VAL A 224 0.42 -2.02 -4.92
C VAL A 224 0.85 -2.67 -6.23
N SER A 225 0.88 -4.00 -6.26
CA SER A 225 1.43 -4.74 -7.39
C SER A 225 0.75 -6.09 -7.60
N THR A 226 0.67 -6.53 -8.86
CA THR A 226 0.34 -7.92 -9.17
C THR A 226 1.53 -8.86 -9.01
N ASP A 227 2.73 -8.29 -8.99
CA ASP A 227 3.98 -9.01 -8.75
C ASP A 227 4.27 -9.03 -7.25
N SER A 228 5.06 -10.01 -6.80
CA SER A 228 5.46 -10.08 -5.39
C SER A 228 6.25 -8.85 -4.96
N ILE A 229 6.01 -8.39 -3.74
CA ILE A 229 6.75 -7.29 -3.12
C ILE A 229 7.75 -7.88 -2.11
N ALA A 230 8.96 -7.29 -2.04
CA ALA A 230 9.94 -7.65 -1.01
C ALA A 230 9.37 -7.40 0.40
N VAL A 231 9.46 -8.43 1.25
CA VAL A 231 8.85 -8.42 2.60
C VAL A 231 9.68 -7.67 3.63
N THR A 232 10.98 -7.49 3.38
CA THR A 232 11.89 -6.64 4.17
C THR A 232 12.02 -5.26 3.53
N ALA A 233 12.24 -4.23 4.34
CA ALA A 233 12.63 -2.92 3.82
C ALA A 233 14.01 -3.05 3.15
N SER A 234 14.22 -2.33 2.04
CA SER A 234 15.57 -2.21 1.48
C SER A 234 16.32 -1.18 2.30
N ALA A 235 17.46 -1.55 2.88
CA ALA A 235 18.33 -0.56 3.52
C ALA A 235 18.78 0.45 2.46
N THR A 236 18.36 1.70 2.59
CA THR A 236 18.84 2.79 1.75
C THR A 236 20.33 2.96 2.02
N THR A 237 21.20 2.50 1.12
CA THR A 237 22.63 2.82 1.22
C THR A 237 22.80 4.30 0.91
N ALA A 238 22.89 5.13 1.96
CA ALA A 238 23.35 6.49 1.84
C ALA A 238 24.81 6.46 1.35
N ASP A 239 25.03 6.88 0.10
CA ASP A 239 26.36 7.10 -0.47
C ASP A 239 27.00 8.30 0.23
N SER A 240 27.66 8.04 1.37
CA SER A 240 28.39 9.03 2.15
C SER A 240 29.79 9.25 1.58
N SER A 241 29.87 9.81 0.37
CA SER A 241 31.13 10.41 -0.08
C SER A 241 31.27 11.83 0.47
N VAL A 242 31.73 11.92 1.72
CA VAL A 242 32.25 13.17 2.30
C VAL A 242 33.44 13.62 1.47
N ARG A 243 33.29 14.71 0.72
CA ARG A 243 34.42 15.44 0.13
C ARG A 243 34.82 16.57 1.06
N ASP A 244 35.96 16.38 1.70
CA ASP A 244 36.78 17.40 2.34
C ASP A 244 37.08 18.54 1.35
N THR A 245 36.78 19.77 1.73
CA THR A 245 37.10 20.98 0.94
C THR A 245 37.97 21.91 1.79
N SER A 246 39.27 21.64 1.80
CA SER A 246 40.29 22.65 2.04
C SER A 246 40.96 23.00 0.70
N ASP A 247 41.03 24.31 0.46
CA ASP A 247 41.90 25.02 -0.48
C ASP A 247 41.53 25.13 -1.97
N VAL A 248 41.96 26.28 -2.47
CA VAL A 248 41.36 27.11 -3.50
C VAL A 248 42.23 27.12 -4.76
N GLU A 249 41.58 27.40 -5.89
CA GLU A 249 42.10 27.97 -7.16
C GLU A 249 42.23 27.03 -8.37
N ARG A 250 41.11 26.93 -9.09
CA ARG A 250 40.92 27.37 -10.49
C ARG A 250 42.17 27.30 -11.40
N ILE A 251 42.11 26.47 -12.45
CA ILE A 251 42.01 26.91 -13.86
C ILE A 251 42.16 25.72 -14.87
N TRP A 252 41.22 25.70 -15.84
CA TRP A 252 41.09 24.98 -17.13
C TRP A 252 40.94 23.45 -17.21
N ALA A 253 40.06 23.10 -18.16
CA ALA A 253 39.42 21.82 -18.39
C ALA A 253 40.27 20.82 -19.20
N GLN A 254 40.12 19.52 -18.90
CA GLN A 254 39.87 18.47 -19.89
C GLN A 254 39.50 17.13 -19.21
N THR A 255 38.21 16.79 -19.33
CA THR A 255 37.63 15.48 -19.65
C THR A 255 38.15 14.22 -18.95
N GLN A 256 37.31 13.63 -18.08
CA GLN A 256 37.12 12.18 -18.05
C GLN A 256 35.64 11.80 -17.95
N ASN A 257 35.29 10.79 -18.74
CA ASN A 257 33.97 10.37 -19.20
C ASN A 257 32.97 10.06 -18.09
N ARG A 258 31.84 10.76 -18.06
CA ARG A 258 30.55 10.16 -17.67
C ARG A 258 29.79 9.85 -18.95
N ALA A 259 29.53 8.57 -19.19
CA ALA A 259 28.62 8.14 -20.24
C ALA A 259 27.22 8.66 -19.90
N THR A 260 26.71 9.58 -20.72
CA THR A 260 25.34 10.06 -20.69
C THR A 260 24.42 8.91 -21.07
N ILE A 261 23.66 8.36 -20.11
CA ILE A 261 22.59 7.41 -20.42
C ILE A 261 21.45 8.23 -21.04
N VAL A 262 21.29 8.13 -22.35
CA VAL A 262 20.16 8.72 -23.08
C VAL A 262 18.99 7.72 -23.05
N PRO A 263 17.74 8.13 -22.79
CA PRO A 263 16.59 7.24 -22.82
C PRO A 263 16.42 6.59 -24.20
N VAL A 264 16.18 5.28 -24.22
CA VAL A 264 15.89 4.53 -25.46
C VAL A 264 14.41 4.65 -25.79
N GLU A 265 14.07 5.22 -26.95
CA GLU A 265 12.71 5.17 -27.47
C GLU A 265 12.40 3.78 -28.05
N THR A 266 11.34 3.16 -27.55
CA THR A 266 10.81 1.88 -28.05
C THR A 266 9.56 2.12 -28.89
N TYR A 267 9.49 1.51 -30.08
CA TYR A 267 8.29 1.57 -30.92
C TYR A 267 7.49 0.28 -30.78
N ARG A 268 6.18 0.42 -30.58
CA ARG A 268 5.22 -0.69 -30.51
C ARG A 268 4.10 -0.47 -31.54
N ILE A 269 3.67 -1.55 -32.17
CA ILE A 269 2.44 -1.62 -33.00
C ILE A 269 1.57 -2.70 -32.38
N ASP A 270 0.32 -2.37 -32.08
CA ASP A 270 -0.65 -3.29 -31.44
C ASP A 270 -0.10 -3.98 -30.19
N GLY A 271 0.63 -3.23 -29.35
CA GLY A 271 1.26 -3.72 -28.13
C GLY A 271 2.54 -4.53 -28.31
N THR A 272 2.87 -4.95 -29.54
CA THR A 272 4.07 -5.74 -29.87
C THR A 272 5.28 -4.84 -30.13
N LEU A 273 6.43 -5.15 -29.52
CA LEU A 273 7.68 -4.43 -29.72
C LEU A 273 8.21 -4.67 -31.14
N VAL A 274 8.37 -3.60 -31.92
CA VAL A 274 8.83 -3.68 -33.33
C VAL A 274 10.19 -3.03 -33.57
N GLY A 275 10.75 -2.30 -32.58
CA GLY A 275 12.10 -1.76 -32.68
C GLY A 275 12.51 -0.87 -31.51
N ARG A 276 13.81 -0.56 -31.46
CA ARG A 276 14.43 0.42 -30.55
C ARG A 276 15.25 1.39 -31.39
N LYS A 277 15.17 2.70 -31.14
CA LYS A 277 16.05 3.68 -31.79
C LYS A 277 17.01 4.23 -30.74
N ASN A 278 18.30 4.00 -31.00
CA ASN A 278 19.36 4.72 -30.31
C ASN A 278 19.54 6.06 -31.03
N THR A 279 19.50 7.16 -30.30
CA THR A 279 19.72 8.51 -30.85
C THR A 279 21.21 8.75 -31.10
N HIS A 280 21.79 8.00 -32.04
CA HIS A 280 23.01 8.41 -32.73
C HIS A 280 22.65 8.78 -34.18
N PRO A 281 23.21 9.87 -34.73
CA PRO A 281 22.86 10.31 -36.07
C PRO A 281 23.62 9.47 -37.09
N ASP A 282 23.05 8.34 -37.47
CA ASP A 282 23.29 7.76 -38.79
C ASP A 282 22.06 6.96 -39.23
N ALA A 283 21.49 7.38 -40.35
CA ALA A 283 20.29 6.81 -40.90
C ALA A 283 20.58 5.44 -41.54
N THR A 284 20.13 4.37 -40.90
CA THR A 284 20.01 3.05 -41.54
C THR A 284 18.59 2.54 -41.48
N THR A 285 18.00 2.32 -42.66
CA THR A 285 16.66 1.80 -42.84
C THR A 285 16.61 0.34 -42.41
N HIS A 286 15.77 -0.01 -41.42
CA HIS A 286 15.56 -1.41 -41.04
C HIS A 286 14.56 -2.09 -42.00
N GLN A 287 14.95 -3.22 -42.61
CA GLN A 287 14.00 -4.11 -43.30
C GLN A 287 13.33 -5.03 -42.28
N LEU A 288 12.00 -5.09 -42.31
CA LEU A 288 11.24 -6.14 -41.63
C LEU A 288 11.08 -7.36 -42.54
N LYS A 289 11.01 -8.55 -41.93
CA LYS A 289 10.98 -9.89 -42.58
C LYS A 289 9.87 -10.14 -43.60
N ASN A 290 8.99 -9.17 -43.87
CA ASN A 290 7.85 -9.31 -44.79
C ASN A 290 7.88 -8.28 -45.96
N GLY A 291 9.05 -7.72 -46.30
CA GLY A 291 9.27 -7.06 -47.60
C GLY A 291 8.63 -5.68 -47.83
N LYS A 292 7.91 -5.10 -46.86
CA LYS A 292 7.38 -3.72 -46.98
C LYS A 292 8.27 -2.71 -46.25
N ARG A 293 8.72 -1.67 -46.98
CA ARG A 293 9.43 -0.50 -46.45
C ARG A 293 8.41 0.58 -46.06
N VAL A 294 8.58 1.21 -44.89
CA VAL A 294 7.77 2.37 -44.46
C VAL A 294 8.69 3.58 -44.33
N LYS A 295 8.29 4.71 -44.95
CA LYS A 295 9.00 6.00 -44.88
C LYS A 295 8.34 6.82 -43.76
N VAL A 296 9.09 7.14 -42.71
CA VAL A 296 8.62 7.99 -41.61
C VAL A 296 8.82 9.45 -42.01
N GLY A 297 7.73 10.23 -42.10
CA GLY A 297 7.77 11.68 -42.29
C GLY A 297 8.25 12.39 -41.02
N ARG A 298 8.89 13.55 -41.19
CA ARG A 298 9.39 14.39 -40.08
C ARG A 298 8.26 14.90 -39.20
#